data_AF-E2CFK6-F1
#
_entry.id   AF-E2CFK6-F1
#
_cell.length_a   1.000
_cell.length_b   1.000
_cell.length_c   1.000
_cell.angle_alpha   90.00
_cell.angle_beta   90.00
_cell.angle_gamma   90.00
#
_symmetry.space_group_name_H-M   'P 1'
#
loop_
_entity.id
_entity.type
_entity.pdbx_description
1 polymer ?
#
loop_
_entity_poly.entity_id
_entity_poly.type
_entity_poly.pdbx_seq_one_letter_code
_entity_poly.pdbx_strand_id
1 'polypeptide(L)'
;MDFALMPDGSAAYEGKARDILGADASNDQIVEKAEELREQFPNAAQETHLRARISDHIYAHYSAEKQAQDAKWAESYRTKLVAAGVPSLEATVFGIIAAGKDFDSACASVVNALDAEVLGKVQGKTKTERKAYATAMLVKLVKVGIRTEWAESCIRTAMAQAAKGEEIAFPQYPVI
;
A
#
# COMPACT_ATOMS: atom_id res chain seq x y z
N MET A 1 -12.48 10.58 20.56
CA MET A 1 -13.29 9.66 21.39
C MET A 1 -12.83 8.26 21.05
N ASP A 2 -12.21 7.61 22.03
CA ASP A 2 -11.85 6.20 21.99
C ASP A 2 -13.15 5.38 21.99
N PHE A 3 -13.45 4.70 20.89
CA PHE A 3 -14.53 3.71 20.89
C PHE A 3 -13.93 2.40 21.40
N ALA A 4 -14.03 2.18 22.71
CA ALA A 4 -13.67 0.93 23.34
C ALA A 4 -14.48 -0.21 22.70
N LEU A 5 -13.82 -1.01 21.86
CA LEU A 5 -14.36 -2.24 21.27
C LEU A 5 -14.38 -3.30 22.37
N MET A 6 -15.58 -3.79 22.73
CA MET A 6 -15.72 -5.00 23.55
C MET A 6 -15.75 -6.25 22.66
N PRO A 7 -15.25 -7.41 23.14
CA PRO A 7 -15.00 -8.61 22.33
C PRO A 7 -16.26 -9.32 21.80
N ASP A 8 -17.46 -8.92 22.23
CA ASP A 8 -18.73 -9.57 21.91
C ASP A 8 -19.57 -8.81 20.85
N GLY A 9 -19.16 -7.59 20.47
CA GLY A 9 -19.74 -6.80 19.38
C GLY A 9 -21.15 -6.22 19.64
N SER A 10 -21.78 -6.49 20.78
CA SER A 10 -23.18 -6.12 21.06
C SER A 10 -23.37 -4.60 21.25
N ALA A 11 -22.53 -3.96 22.06
CA ALA A 11 -22.63 -2.54 22.38
C ALA A 11 -22.34 -1.59 21.19
N ALA A 12 -21.57 -2.05 20.19
CA ALA A 12 -21.21 -1.25 19.03
C ALA A 12 -22.37 -1.07 18.03
N TYR A 13 -23.20 -2.11 17.86
CA TYR A 13 -24.35 -2.05 16.96
C TYR A 13 -25.54 -1.33 17.59
N GLU A 14 -25.77 -1.48 18.89
CA GLU A 14 -26.82 -0.72 19.60
C GLU A 14 -26.52 0.79 19.62
N GLY A 15 -25.26 1.19 19.84
CA GLY A 15 -24.84 2.59 19.75
C GLY A 15 -25.08 3.18 18.36
N LYS A 16 -24.70 2.43 17.31
CA LYS A 16 -24.92 2.83 15.92
C LYS A 16 -26.40 2.82 15.52
N ALA A 17 -27.19 1.89 16.06
CA ALA A 17 -28.64 1.85 15.89
C ALA A 17 -29.30 3.09 16.52
N ARG A 18 -28.86 3.52 17.72
CA ARG A 18 -29.29 4.77 18.36
C ARG A 18 -28.93 6.01 17.53
N ASP A 19 -27.74 6.05 16.94
CA ASP A 19 -27.33 7.16 16.07
C ASP A 19 -28.19 7.25 14.79
N ILE A 20 -28.61 6.10 14.25
CA ILE A 20 -29.43 6.02 13.03
C ILE A 20 -30.91 6.33 13.32
N LEU A 21 -31.45 5.81 14.42
CA LEU A 21 -32.87 5.94 14.77
C LEU A 21 -33.18 7.22 15.55
N GLY A 22 -32.18 7.86 16.16
CA GLY A 22 -32.33 9.05 16.99
C GLY A 22 -32.73 8.74 18.44
N ALA A 23 -32.72 9.78 19.28
CA ALA A 23 -32.91 9.66 20.73
C ALA A 23 -34.33 9.20 21.15
N ASP A 24 -35.32 9.31 20.27
CA ASP A 24 -36.72 8.98 20.55
C ASP A 24 -37.08 7.51 20.19
N ALA A 25 -36.11 6.73 19.71
CA ALA A 25 -36.32 5.33 19.34
C ALA A 25 -36.57 4.46 20.57
N SER A 26 -37.55 3.54 20.47
CA SER A 26 -37.80 2.58 21.54
C SER A 26 -36.67 1.56 21.65
N ASN A 27 -36.53 0.95 22.83
CA ASN A 27 -35.48 -0.04 23.05
C ASN A 27 -35.64 -1.26 22.12
N ASP A 28 -36.88 -1.66 21.80
CA ASP A 28 -37.15 -2.77 20.88
C ASP A 28 -36.73 -2.44 19.44
N GLN A 29 -36.95 -1.19 18.99
CA GLN A 29 -36.50 -0.72 17.67
C GLN A 29 -34.98 -0.67 17.57
N ILE A 30 -34.30 -0.30 18.66
CA ILE A 30 -32.83 -0.27 18.73
C ILE A 30 -32.27 -1.69 18.63
N VAL A 31 -32.88 -2.66 19.33
CA VAL A 31 -32.47 -4.07 19.30
C VAL A 31 -32.71 -4.67 17.92
N GLU A 32 -33.89 -4.49 17.34
CA GLU A 32 -34.22 -4.97 15.98
C GLU A 32 -33.26 -4.36 14.95
N LYS A 33 -32.98 -3.05 15.03
CA LYS A 33 -32.05 -2.40 14.12
C LYS A 33 -30.60 -2.83 14.35
N ALA A 34 -30.21 -3.10 15.58
CA ALA A 34 -28.90 -3.66 15.89
C ALA A 34 -28.76 -5.10 15.34
N GLU A 35 -29.83 -5.89 15.36
CA GLU A 35 -29.88 -7.23 14.73
C GLU A 35 -29.82 -7.12 13.20
N GLU A 36 -30.58 -6.22 12.57
CA GLU A 36 -30.45 -5.96 11.13
C GLU A 36 -29.03 -5.51 10.74
N LEU A 37 -28.42 -4.62 11.52
CA LEU A 37 -27.04 -4.18 11.31
C LEU A 37 -26.07 -5.34 11.52
N ARG A 38 -26.33 -6.23 12.47
CA ARG A 38 -25.52 -7.43 12.71
C ARG A 38 -25.65 -8.46 11.59
N GLU A 39 -26.82 -8.56 10.96
CA GLU A 39 -27.05 -9.42 9.79
C GLU A 39 -26.45 -8.82 8.50
N GLN A 40 -26.52 -7.50 8.33
CA GLN A 40 -25.96 -6.79 7.17
C GLN A 40 -24.43 -6.63 7.22
N PHE A 41 -23.86 -6.57 8.42
CA PHE A 41 -22.42 -6.53 8.66
C PHE A 41 -22.03 -7.82 9.39
N PRO A 42 -21.82 -8.94 8.67
CA PRO A 42 -21.39 -10.16 9.31
C PRO A 42 -20.01 -9.91 9.93
N ASN A 43 -20.07 -9.68 11.24
CA ASN A 43 -19.03 -9.73 12.24
C ASN A 43 -17.85 -8.75 12.04
N ALA A 44 -17.78 -7.70 12.88
CA ALA A 44 -16.55 -6.95 13.10
C ALA A 44 -15.35 -7.87 13.43
N ALA A 45 -15.62 -9.04 14.04
CA ALA A 45 -14.63 -10.09 14.23
C ALA A 45 -14.16 -10.74 12.91
N GLN A 46 -15.05 -10.96 11.93
CA GLN A 46 -14.69 -11.46 10.60
C GLN A 46 -13.92 -10.42 9.80
N GLU A 47 -14.28 -9.14 9.89
CA GLU A 47 -13.48 -8.07 9.31
C GLU A 47 -12.09 -8.00 9.95
N THR A 48 -12.01 -8.17 11.28
CA THR A 48 -10.74 -8.22 12.01
C THR A 48 -9.90 -9.42 11.59
N HIS A 49 -10.49 -10.61 11.47
CA HIS A 49 -9.82 -11.82 10.99
C HIS A 49 -9.37 -11.69 9.52
N LEU A 50 -10.17 -11.06 8.67
CA LEU A 50 -9.84 -10.76 7.29
C LEU A 50 -8.62 -9.83 7.22
N ARG A 51 -8.64 -8.73 7.97
CA ARG A 51 -7.52 -7.78 8.06
C ARG A 51 -6.25 -8.43 8.59
N ALA A 52 -6.36 -9.28 9.62
CA ALA A 52 -5.24 -10.06 10.12
C ALA A 52 -4.67 -11.00 9.04
N ARG A 53 -5.51 -11.78 8.36
CA ARG A 53 -5.09 -12.69 7.29
C ARG A 53 -4.43 -11.96 6.11
N ILE A 54 -4.94 -10.80 5.70
CA ILE A 54 -4.32 -9.94 4.69
C ILE A 54 -2.94 -9.46 5.17
N SER A 55 -2.87 -8.99 6.42
CA SER A 55 -1.64 -8.46 6.99
C SER A 55 -0.57 -9.54 7.13
N ASP A 56 -0.93 -10.72 7.63
CA ASP A 56 -0.04 -11.88 7.75
C ASP A 56 0.51 -12.30 6.38
N HIS A 57 -0.35 -12.33 5.35
CA HIS A 57 0.07 -12.65 3.99
C HIS A 57 1.05 -11.61 3.43
N ILE A 58 0.74 -10.32 3.59
CA ILE A 58 1.62 -9.23 3.14
C ILE A 58 2.95 -9.30 3.88
N TYR A 59 2.94 -9.43 5.20
CA TYR A 59 4.15 -9.41 6.03
C TYR A 59 5.03 -10.64 5.87
N ALA A 60 4.47 -11.77 5.46
CA ALA A 60 5.26 -12.96 5.10
C ALA A 60 6.21 -12.70 3.90
N HIS A 61 5.86 -11.78 3.00
CA HIS A 61 6.66 -11.47 1.80
C HIS A 61 7.29 -10.08 1.81
N TYR A 62 6.65 -9.11 2.48
CA TYR A 62 7.05 -7.72 2.58
C TYR A 62 6.79 -7.22 4.00
N SER A 63 7.69 -7.57 4.93
CA SER A 63 7.54 -7.28 6.36
C SER A 63 7.42 -5.78 6.67
N ALA A 64 6.84 -5.46 7.82
CA ALA A 64 6.71 -4.07 8.29
C ALA A 64 8.08 -3.35 8.39
N GLU A 65 9.12 -4.05 8.86
CA GLU A 65 10.49 -3.52 8.88
C GLU A 65 10.99 -3.19 7.48
N LYS A 66 10.72 -4.08 6.51
CA LYS A 66 11.14 -3.90 5.13
C LYS A 66 10.39 -2.75 4.46
N GLN A 67 9.10 -2.62 4.72
CA GLN A 67 8.27 -1.50 4.28
C GLN A 67 8.80 -0.17 4.82
N ALA A 68 9.10 -0.09 6.12
CA ALA A 68 9.64 1.11 6.75
C ALA A 68 11.02 1.50 6.17
N GLN A 69 11.88 0.51 5.93
CA GLN A 69 13.18 0.74 5.30
C GLN A 69 13.03 1.23 3.85
N ASP A 70 12.19 0.57 3.05
CA ASP A 70 11.96 0.92 1.66
C ASP A 70 11.30 2.30 1.53
N ALA A 71 10.40 2.70 2.46
CA ALA A 71 9.84 4.04 2.53
C ALA A 71 10.90 5.13 2.80
N LYS A 72 11.77 4.90 3.79
CA LYS A 72 12.89 5.81 4.11
C LYS A 72 13.85 5.96 2.93
N TRP A 73 14.17 4.85 2.26
CA TRP A 73 15.01 4.89 1.07
C TRP A 73 14.34 5.59 -0.10
N ALA A 74 13.05 5.33 -0.34
CA ALA A 74 12.30 5.93 -1.42
C ALA A 74 12.24 7.46 -1.29
N GLU A 75 11.97 7.98 -0.09
CA GLU A 75 11.97 9.42 0.17
C GLU A 75 13.34 10.05 -0.08
N SER A 76 14.42 9.43 0.42
CA SER A 76 15.78 9.92 0.22
C SER A 76 16.19 9.91 -1.26
N TYR A 77 15.86 8.84 -2.00
CA TYR A 77 16.21 8.70 -3.41
C TYR A 77 15.39 9.62 -4.30
N ARG A 78 14.10 9.80 -4.02
CA ARG A 78 13.26 10.82 -4.69
C ARG A 78 13.89 12.20 -4.57
N THR A 79 14.25 12.61 -3.35
CA THR A 79 14.89 13.90 -3.11
C THR A 79 16.18 14.06 -3.90
N LYS A 80 17.04 13.04 -3.91
CA LYS A 80 18.32 13.07 -4.64
C LYS A 80 18.15 13.12 -6.15
N LEU A 81 17.25 12.30 -6.72
CA LEU A 81 17.02 12.23 -8.16
C LEU A 81 16.31 13.50 -8.69
N VAL A 82 15.37 14.06 -7.94
CA VAL A 82 14.75 15.35 -8.27
C VAL A 82 15.78 16.48 -8.20
N ALA A 83 16.62 16.52 -7.16
CA ALA A 83 17.70 17.50 -7.05
C ALA A 83 18.75 17.35 -8.16
N ALA A 84 18.95 16.13 -8.64
CA ALA A 84 19.75 15.77 -9.80
C ALA A 84 18.97 15.87 -11.11
N GLY A 85 17.86 16.62 -11.15
CA GLY A 85 17.16 17.04 -12.35
C GLY A 85 16.53 15.93 -13.18
N VAL A 86 16.14 14.80 -12.58
CA VAL A 86 15.25 13.82 -13.25
C VAL A 86 13.84 14.42 -13.33
N PRO A 87 13.38 14.87 -14.51
CA PRO A 87 12.06 15.47 -14.63
C PRO A 87 10.99 14.38 -14.48
N SER A 88 9.86 14.73 -13.86
CA SER A 88 8.69 13.84 -13.74
C SER A 88 9.05 12.44 -13.22
N LEU A 89 9.83 12.38 -12.14
CA LEU A 89 10.33 11.12 -11.55
C LEU A 89 9.21 10.11 -11.31
N GLU A 90 8.07 10.55 -10.75
CA GLU A 90 6.94 9.65 -10.50
C GLU A 90 6.34 9.08 -11.79
N ALA A 91 6.18 9.90 -12.83
CA ALA A 91 5.70 9.42 -14.13
C ALA A 91 6.71 8.46 -14.80
N THR A 92 8.01 8.71 -14.59
CA THR A 92 9.08 7.83 -15.07
C THR A 92 9.05 6.48 -14.38
N VAL A 93 8.96 6.47 -13.04
CA VAL A 93 8.84 5.24 -12.26
C VAL A 93 7.59 4.46 -12.68
N PHE A 94 6.43 5.12 -12.75
CA PHE A 94 5.19 4.50 -13.22
C PHE A 94 5.31 3.93 -14.64
N GLY A 95 5.89 4.69 -15.57
CA GLY A 95 6.10 4.23 -16.95
C GLY A 95 7.02 3.00 -17.03
N ILE A 96 8.05 2.95 -16.19
CA ILE A 96 8.96 1.79 -16.10
C ILE A 96 8.24 0.57 -15.49
N ILE A 97 7.46 0.76 -14.42
CA ILE A 97 6.63 -0.29 -13.82
C ILE A 97 5.67 -0.88 -14.86
N ALA A 98 5.00 -0.02 -15.62
CA ALA A 98 4.08 -0.40 -16.68
C ALA A 98 4.77 -1.14 -17.85
N ALA A 99 6.04 -0.80 -18.16
CA ALA A 99 6.81 -1.43 -19.23
C ALA A 99 7.24 -2.88 -18.89
N GLY A 100 7.30 -3.26 -17.62
CA GLY A 100 7.55 -4.64 -17.19
C GLY A 100 9.03 -4.98 -16.95
N LYS A 101 9.38 -6.26 -17.12
CA LYS A 101 10.44 -6.95 -16.35
C LYS A 101 11.89 -6.49 -16.51
N ASP A 102 12.23 -5.62 -17.47
CA ASP A 102 13.59 -5.12 -17.68
C ASP A 102 13.78 -3.72 -17.06
N PHE A 103 13.59 -3.65 -15.75
CA PHE A 103 13.70 -2.41 -15.01
C PHE A 103 15.13 -1.85 -15.02
N ASP A 104 16.13 -2.73 -15.00
CA ASP A 104 17.54 -2.31 -14.96
C ASP A 104 17.93 -1.58 -16.25
N SER A 105 17.59 -2.12 -17.42
CA SER A 105 17.85 -1.49 -18.71
C SER A 105 17.02 -0.21 -18.91
N ALA A 106 15.74 -0.23 -18.51
CA ALA A 106 14.87 0.93 -18.60
C ALA A 106 15.38 2.09 -17.72
N CYS A 107 15.76 1.81 -16.47
CA CYS A 107 16.35 2.79 -15.57
C CYS A 107 17.69 3.32 -16.09
N ALA A 108 18.55 2.44 -16.61
CA ALA A 108 19.83 2.82 -17.19
C ALA A 108 19.64 3.75 -18.40
N SER A 109 18.64 3.48 -19.25
CA SER A 109 18.32 4.29 -20.42
C SER A 109 17.88 5.70 -20.02
N VAL A 110 16.99 5.83 -19.02
CA VAL A 110 16.57 7.12 -18.47
C VAL A 110 17.78 7.91 -17.96
N VAL A 111 18.60 7.29 -17.10
CA VAL A 111 19.76 7.97 -16.51
C VAL A 111 20.83 8.31 -17.56
N ASN A 112 20.96 7.49 -18.61
CA ASN A 112 21.91 7.74 -19.67
C ASN A 112 21.58 8.95 -20.53
N ALA A 113 20.28 9.24 -20.69
CA ALA A 113 19.77 10.41 -21.40
C ALA A 113 19.96 11.73 -20.62
N LEU A 114 20.28 11.68 -19.33
CA LEU A 114 20.51 12.87 -18.52
C LEU A 114 21.87 13.52 -18.81
N ASP A 115 21.88 14.85 -18.81
CA ASP A 115 23.09 15.64 -18.92
C ASP A 115 24.06 15.41 -17.75
N ALA A 116 25.35 15.51 -18.04
CA ALA A 116 26.40 15.26 -17.05
C ALA A 116 26.39 16.28 -15.90
N GLU A 117 26.01 17.53 -16.19
CA GLU A 117 25.90 18.61 -15.21
C GLU A 117 24.73 18.38 -14.24
N VAL A 118 23.64 17.79 -14.74
CA VAL A 118 22.42 17.50 -14.02
C VAL A 118 22.66 16.45 -12.92
N LEU A 119 23.51 15.46 -13.19
CA LEU A 119 23.95 14.46 -12.20
C LEU A 119 25.00 14.99 -11.20
N GLY A 120 25.39 16.27 -11.28
CA GLY A 120 26.44 16.88 -10.45
C GLY A 120 26.29 16.69 -8.95
N LYS A 121 25.06 16.52 -8.47
CA LYS A 121 24.70 16.34 -7.05
C LYS A 121 24.58 14.87 -6.63
N VAL A 122 24.69 13.93 -7.55
CA VAL A 122 24.66 12.50 -7.26
C VAL A 122 26.05 12.07 -6.78
N GLN A 123 26.07 11.15 -5.79
CA GLN A 123 27.31 10.59 -5.28
C GLN A 123 28.13 9.94 -6.41
N GLY A 124 29.42 10.27 -6.48
CA GLY A 124 30.36 9.73 -7.45
C GLY A 124 31.41 10.76 -7.84
N LYS A 125 32.66 10.31 -8.02
CA LYS A 125 33.79 11.13 -8.46
C LYS A 125 33.77 11.29 -9.98
N THR A 126 33.38 10.24 -10.70
CA THR A 126 33.30 10.24 -12.17
C THR A 126 31.85 10.31 -12.68
N LYS A 127 31.67 10.74 -13.93
CA LYS A 127 30.35 10.71 -14.60
C LYS A 127 29.75 9.31 -14.59
N THR A 128 30.56 8.28 -14.82
CA THR A 128 30.15 6.89 -14.84
C THR A 128 29.65 6.42 -13.47
N GLU A 129 30.36 6.76 -12.39
CA GLU A 129 29.94 6.42 -11.02
C GLU A 129 28.62 7.10 -10.65
N ARG A 130 28.45 8.38 -10.99
CA ARG A 130 27.21 9.12 -10.72
C ARG A 130 26.02 8.52 -11.47
N LYS A 131 26.22 8.13 -12.73
CA LYS A 131 25.20 7.43 -13.53
C LYS A 131 24.85 6.08 -12.91
N ALA A 132 25.84 5.26 -12.57
CA ALA A 132 25.60 3.97 -11.94
C ALA A 132 24.81 4.09 -10.62
N TYR A 133 25.16 5.07 -9.78
CA TYR A 133 24.46 5.32 -8.52
C TYR A 133 23.03 5.84 -8.74
N ALA A 134 22.82 6.76 -9.68
CA ALA A 134 21.48 7.24 -10.06
C ALA A 134 20.60 6.09 -10.61
N THR A 135 21.15 5.22 -11.45
CA THR A 135 20.45 4.03 -11.95
C THR A 135 20.05 3.12 -10.80
N ALA A 136 20.97 2.83 -9.87
CA ALA A 136 20.65 1.99 -8.70
C ALA A 136 19.54 2.59 -7.82
N MET A 137 19.54 3.92 -7.62
CA MET A 137 18.45 4.60 -6.90
C MET A 137 17.11 4.46 -7.63
N LEU A 138 17.09 4.67 -8.95
CA LEU A 138 15.87 4.58 -9.75
C LEU A 138 15.32 3.15 -9.81
N VAL A 139 16.19 2.15 -10.02
CA VAL A 139 15.83 0.72 -9.93
C VAL A 139 15.22 0.41 -8.57
N LYS A 140 15.82 0.94 -7.49
CA LYS A 140 15.26 0.72 -6.15
C LYS A 140 13.88 1.33 -6.01
N LEU A 141 13.65 2.55 -6.49
CA LEU A 141 12.32 3.19 -6.48
C LEU A 141 11.28 2.36 -7.23
N VAL A 142 11.62 1.87 -8.42
CA VAL A 142 10.75 0.98 -9.21
C VAL A 142 10.41 -0.28 -8.42
N LYS A 143 11.41 -0.94 -7.81
CA LYS A 143 11.17 -2.14 -6.99
C LYS A 143 10.30 -1.86 -5.77
N VAL A 144 10.42 -0.68 -5.15
CA VAL A 144 9.54 -0.29 -4.04
C VAL A 144 8.12 -0.07 -4.53
N GLY A 145 7.93 0.65 -5.65
CA GLY A 145 6.61 0.84 -6.26
C GLY A 145 5.89 -0.47 -6.54
N ILE A 146 6.59 -1.45 -7.14
CA ILE A 146 6.04 -2.78 -7.44
C ILE A 146 5.57 -3.52 -6.17
N ARG A 147 6.35 -3.47 -5.08
CA ARG A 147 5.97 -4.12 -3.82
C ARG A 147 4.77 -3.44 -3.17
N THR A 148 4.72 -2.11 -3.21
CA THR A 148 3.61 -1.33 -2.68
C THR A 148 2.33 -1.61 -3.47
N GLU A 149 2.37 -1.59 -4.81
CA GLU A 149 1.23 -1.94 -5.66
C GLU A 149 0.76 -3.38 -5.43
N TRP A 150 1.69 -4.32 -5.23
CA TRP A 150 1.34 -5.70 -4.87
C TRP A 150 0.58 -5.77 -3.54
N ALA A 151 1.08 -5.09 -2.49
CA ALA A 151 0.42 -5.07 -1.19
C ALA A 151 -0.98 -4.45 -1.26
N GLU A 152 -1.15 -3.35 -2.00
CA GLU A 152 -2.46 -2.74 -2.26
C GLU A 152 -3.38 -3.68 -3.05
N SER A 153 -2.84 -4.42 -4.02
CA SER A 153 -3.59 -5.42 -4.78
C SER A 153 -4.07 -6.58 -3.90
N CYS A 154 -3.26 -7.04 -2.94
CA CYS A 154 -3.67 -8.03 -1.94
C CYS A 154 -4.88 -7.55 -1.14
N ILE A 155 -4.83 -6.30 -0.64
CA ILE A 155 -5.93 -5.70 0.14
C ILE A 155 -7.20 -5.61 -0.73
N ARG A 156 -7.09 -5.02 -1.92
CA ARG A 156 -8.23 -4.83 -2.83
C ARG A 156 -8.87 -6.14 -3.25
N THR A 157 -8.07 -7.13 -3.62
CA THR A 157 -8.55 -8.44 -4.07
C THR A 157 -9.24 -9.18 -2.93
N ALA A 158 -8.63 -9.22 -1.74
CA ALA A 158 -9.22 -9.89 -0.58
C ALA A 158 -10.53 -9.22 -0.13
N MET A 159 -10.60 -7.89 -0.12
CA MET A 159 -11.85 -7.17 0.21
C MET A 159 -12.95 -7.44 -0.82
N ALA A 160 -12.62 -7.44 -2.12
CA ALA A 160 -13.59 -7.71 -3.18
C ALA A 160 -14.12 -9.15 -3.15
N GLN A 161 -13.26 -10.13 -2.85
CA GLN A 161 -13.66 -11.53 -2.72
C GLN A 161 -14.49 -11.76 -1.45
N ALA A 162 -14.10 -11.17 -0.33
CA ALA A 162 -14.86 -11.24 0.91
C ALA A 162 -16.28 -10.66 0.77
N ALA A 163 -16.43 -9.54 0.06
CA ALA A 163 -17.73 -8.94 -0.23
C ALA A 163 -18.66 -9.84 -1.07
N LYS A 164 -18.09 -10.80 -1.82
CA LYS A 164 -18.83 -11.77 -2.64
C LYS A 164 -19.01 -13.13 -1.95
N GLY A 165 -18.44 -13.32 -0.75
CA GLY A 165 -18.37 -14.63 -0.11
C GLY A 165 -17.45 -15.64 -0.83
N GLU A 166 -16.52 -15.15 -1.65
CA GLU A 166 -15.57 -15.98 -2.40
C GLU A 166 -14.35 -16.34 -1.53
N GLU A 167 -13.67 -17.44 -1.89
CA GLU A 167 -12.39 -17.78 -1.28
C GLU A 167 -11.32 -16.75 -1.65
N ILE A 168 -10.59 -16.26 -0.66
CA ILE A 168 -9.55 -15.25 -0.85
C ILE A 168 -8.33 -15.87 -1.52
N ALA A 169 -8.02 -15.38 -2.71
CA ALA A 169 -6.83 -15.75 -3.49
C ALA A 169 -5.93 -14.53 -3.61
N PHE A 170 -4.79 -14.55 -2.92
CA PHE A 170 -3.83 -13.45 -2.98
C PHE A 170 -3.02 -13.48 -4.28
N PRO A 171 -2.73 -12.31 -4.88
CA PRO A 171 -1.85 -12.22 -6.03
C PRO A 171 -0.42 -12.69 -5.68
N GLN A 172 0.25 -13.30 -6.64
CA GLN A 172 1.63 -13.78 -6.46
C GLN A 172 2.59 -12.62 -6.17
N TYR A 173 3.48 -12.81 -5.18
CA TYR A 173 4.52 -11.83 -4.89
C TYR A 173 5.48 -11.66 -6.09
N PRO A 174 5.76 -10.42 -6.52
CA PRO A 174 6.58 -10.17 -7.70
C PRO A 174 8.04 -10.60 -7.49
N VAL A 175 8.58 -11.34 -8.47
CA VAL A 175 10.00 -11.69 -8.53
C VAL A 175 10.75 -10.53 -9.19
N ILE A 176 11.47 -9.74 -8.38
CA ILE A 176 12.15 -8.49 -8.78
C ILE A 176 13.53 -8.33 -8.15
#